data_AF-A0A1H5XN10-F1
#
_entry.id   AF-A0A1H5XN10-F1
#
_cell.length_a   1.000
_cell.length_b   1.000
_cell.length_c   1.000
_cell.angle_alpha   90.00
_cell.angle_beta   90.00
_cell.angle_gamma   90.00
#
_symmetry.space_group_name_H-M   'P 1'
#
loop_
_entity.id
_entity.type
_entity.pdbx_description
1 polymer ?
#
loop_
_entity_poly.entity_id
_entity_poly.type
_entity_poly.pdbx_seq_one_letter_code
_entity_poly.pdbx_strand_id
1 'polypeptide(L)'
;MAIDLKQKITEDMKIAMRTGNTKQRDAIRLLQAAIKQKEVDERIILDDSGVLAIIEKMLKQRKDSITQYEAAQRFDLANNEKDEVLVLSAYMPKPFNESEINALISEAIVEAGAVSMQDMGKVIAILKPKLTGRADMGKVSILIKEKMSI
;
A
#
# COMPACT_ATOMS: atom_id res chain seq x y z
N MET A 1 -6.03 -20.92 9.72
CA MET A 1 -6.46 -20.21 8.49
C MET A 1 -6.11 -18.76 8.68
N ALA A 2 -5.32 -18.17 7.79
CA ALA A 2 -5.08 -16.73 7.84
C ALA A 2 -6.42 -16.01 7.69
N ILE A 3 -6.68 -15.03 8.55
CA ILE A 3 -7.90 -14.22 8.46
C ILE A 3 -7.80 -13.37 7.19
N ASP A 4 -8.82 -13.44 6.33
CA ASP A 4 -8.98 -12.59 5.15
C ASP A 4 -8.91 -11.10 5.55
N LEU A 5 -8.18 -10.28 4.80
CA LEU A 5 -7.89 -8.90 5.20
C LEU A 5 -9.16 -8.05 5.30
N LYS A 6 -10.14 -8.28 4.41
CA LYS A 6 -11.45 -7.58 4.49
C LYS A 6 -12.23 -8.00 5.73
N GLN A 7 -12.17 -9.28 6.10
CA GLN A 7 -12.77 -9.76 7.34
C GLN A 7 -12.11 -9.10 8.55
N LYS A 8 -10.78 -9.02 8.60
CA LYS A 8 -10.05 -8.32 9.69
C LYS A 8 -10.48 -6.85 9.80
N ILE A 9 -10.52 -6.12 8.69
CA ILE A 9 -10.94 -4.71 8.65
C ILE A 9 -12.38 -4.57 9.17
N THR A 10 -13.27 -5.50 8.83
CA THR A 10 -14.67 -5.50 9.27
C THR A 10 -14.81 -5.76 10.77
N GLU A 11 -14.02 -6.68 11.34
CA GLU A 11 -14.02 -6.92 12.78
C GLU A 11 -13.42 -5.75 13.55
N ASP A 12 -12.32 -5.17 13.07
CA ASP A 12 -11.70 -4.00 13.69
C ASP A 12 -12.64 -2.78 13.67
N MET A 13 -13.49 -2.63 12.65
CA MET A 13 -14.53 -1.61 12.62
C MET A 13 -15.53 -1.79 13.77
N LYS A 14 -16.01 -3.02 13.99
CA LYS A 14 -16.94 -3.34 15.09
C LYS A 14 -16.29 -3.05 16.44
N ILE A 15 -15.02 -3.39 16.60
CA ILE A 15 -14.25 -3.11 17.82
C ILE A 15 -14.16 -1.60 18.04
N ALA A 16 -13.75 -0.83 17.02
CA ALA A 16 -13.63 0.63 17.12
C ALA A 16 -14.97 1.31 17.48
N MET A 17 -16.08 0.80 16.96
CA MET A 17 -17.42 1.28 17.34
C MET A 17 -17.75 0.96 18.81
N ARG A 18 -17.42 -0.23 19.30
CA ARG A 18 -17.69 -0.66 20.68
C ARG A 18 -16.83 0.07 21.71
N THR A 19 -15.57 0.33 21.39
CA THR A 19 -14.62 0.99 22.29
C THR A 19 -14.70 2.52 22.23
N GLY A 20 -15.46 3.08 21.28
CA GLY A 20 -15.57 4.52 21.09
C GLY A 20 -14.31 5.15 20.48
N ASN A 21 -13.42 4.35 19.87
CA ASN A 21 -12.22 4.87 19.20
C ASN A 21 -12.59 5.54 17.87
N THR A 22 -12.93 6.83 17.93
CA THR A 22 -13.42 7.61 16.78
C THR A 22 -12.40 7.71 15.65
N LYS A 23 -11.11 7.92 15.97
CA LYS A 23 -10.02 8.02 14.97
C LYS A 23 -9.90 6.73 14.17
N GLN A 24 -9.83 5.59 14.86
CA GLN A 24 -9.76 4.28 14.20
C GLN A 24 -11.03 3.98 13.40
N ARG A 25 -12.20 4.26 13.98
CA ARG A 25 -13.51 4.05 13.34
C ARG A 25 -13.61 4.82 12.01
N ASP A 26 -13.24 6.08 12.00
CA ASP A 26 -13.43 6.95 10.84
C ASP A 26 -12.45 6.60 9.72
N ALA A 27 -11.19 6.30 10.04
CA ALA A 27 -10.21 5.78 9.09
C ALA A 27 -10.66 4.44 8.46
N ILE A 28 -11.14 3.49 9.28
CA ILE A 28 -11.63 2.20 8.79
C ILE A 28 -12.87 2.38 7.91
N ARG A 29 -13.79 3.29 8.26
CA ARG A 29 -14.99 3.56 7.45
C ARG A 29 -14.62 4.08 6.05
N LEU A 30 -13.65 4.99 5.97
CA LEU A 30 -13.15 5.48 4.68
C LEU A 30 -12.47 4.38 3.87
N LEU A 31 -11.71 3.50 4.52
CA LEU A 31 -11.09 2.34 3.87
C LEU A 31 -12.15 1.38 3.31
N GLN A 32 -13.16 1.01 4.11
CA GLN A 32 -14.26 0.16 3.65
C GLN A 32 -15.04 0.79 2.49
N ALA A 33 -15.25 2.11 2.52
CA ALA A 33 -15.88 2.83 1.42
C ALA A 33 -15.03 2.76 0.14
N ALA A 34 -13.71 2.95 0.24
CA ALA A 34 -12.80 2.85 -0.91
C ALA A 34 -12.75 1.44 -1.51
N ILE A 35 -12.74 0.40 -0.66
CA ILE A 35 -12.84 -1.01 -1.06
C ILE A 35 -14.14 -1.23 -1.84
N LYS A 36 -15.27 -0.88 -1.23
CA LYS A 36 -16.59 -1.05 -1.84
C LYS A 36 -16.72 -0.27 -3.15
N GLN A 37 -16.21 0.96 -3.20
CA GLN A 37 -16.23 1.77 -4.41
C GLN A 37 -15.53 1.05 -5.58
N LYS A 38 -14.32 0.54 -5.36
CA LYS A 38 -13.57 -0.17 -6.39
C LYS A 38 -14.25 -1.47 -6.82
N GLU A 39 -14.78 -2.24 -5.87
CA GLU A 39 -15.56 -3.46 -6.18
C GLU A 39 -16.80 -3.16 -7.04
N VAL A 40 -17.52 -2.08 -6.74
CA VAL A 40 -18.70 -1.66 -7.50
C VAL A 40 -18.32 -1.15 -8.89
N ASP A 41 -17.33 -0.26 -8.97
CA ASP A 41 -16.90 0.35 -10.24
C ASP A 41 -16.37 -0.69 -11.23
N GLU A 42 -15.57 -1.65 -10.74
CA GLU A 42 -14.94 -2.68 -11.57
C GLU A 42 -15.77 -3.96 -11.65
N ARG A 43 -16.86 -4.06 -10.88
CA ARG A 43 -17.71 -5.27 -10.75
C ARG A 43 -16.90 -6.52 -10.40
N ILE A 44 -16.01 -6.37 -9.42
CA ILE A 44 -15.13 -7.44 -8.92
C ILE A 44 -15.30 -7.62 -7.42
N ILE A 45 -14.78 -8.73 -6.91
CA ILE A 45 -14.53 -8.91 -5.48
C ILE A 45 -13.02 -8.80 -5.30
N LEU A 46 -12.59 -7.87 -4.46
CA LEU A 46 -11.16 -7.69 -4.20
C LEU A 46 -10.65 -8.82 -3.32
N ASP A 47 -9.51 -9.38 -3.69
CA ASP A 47 -8.70 -10.22 -2.83
C ASP A 47 -7.82 -9.34 -1.91
N ASP A 48 -7.03 -9.98 -1.05
CA ASP A 48 -6.10 -9.27 -0.16
C ASP A 48 -5.14 -8.36 -0.93
N SER A 49 -4.67 -8.79 -2.11
CA SER A 49 -3.75 -7.99 -2.94
C SER A 49 -4.40 -6.69 -3.42
N GLY A 50 -5.66 -6.77 -3.86
CA GLY A 50 -6.47 -5.62 -4.23
C GLY A 50 -6.75 -4.66 -3.07
N VAL A 51 -6.99 -5.20 -1.87
CA VAL A 51 -7.19 -4.40 -0.66
C VAL A 51 -5.90 -3.67 -0.25
N LEU A 52 -4.75 -4.36 -0.27
CA LEU A 52 -3.45 -3.76 -0.01
C LEU A 52 -3.14 -2.61 -0.96
N ALA A 53 -3.48 -2.75 -2.26
CA ALA A 53 -3.31 -1.68 -3.23
C ALA A 53 -4.17 -0.43 -2.92
N ILE A 54 -5.37 -0.62 -2.37
CA ILE A 54 -6.20 0.51 -1.91
C ILE A 54 -5.56 1.19 -0.70
N ILE A 55 -5.11 0.41 0.28
CA ILE A 55 -4.46 0.96 1.49
C ILE A 55 -3.20 1.74 1.09
N GLU A 56 -2.38 1.22 0.19
CA GLU A 56 -1.20 1.90 -0.34
C GLU A 56 -1.55 3.24 -0.99
N LYS A 57 -2.60 3.27 -1.84
CA LYS A 57 -3.09 4.51 -2.44
C LYS A 57 -3.55 5.52 -1.39
N MET A 58 -4.30 5.09 -0.39
CA MET A 58 -4.77 5.96 0.69
C MET A 58 -3.61 6.52 1.52
N LEU A 59 -2.63 5.68 1.87
CA LEU A 59 -1.41 6.09 2.58
C LEU A 59 -0.64 7.14 1.80
N LYS A 60 -0.50 6.98 0.48
CA LYS A 60 0.15 7.98 -0.38
C LYS A 60 -0.58 9.32 -0.32
N GLN A 61 -1.90 9.31 -0.51
CA GLN A 61 -2.72 10.52 -0.43
C GLN A 61 -2.57 11.24 0.91
N ARG A 62 -2.51 10.50 2.04
CA ARG A 62 -2.39 11.09 3.38
C ARG A 62 -1.02 11.71 3.58
N LYS A 63 0.04 11.04 3.12
CA LYS A 63 1.42 11.58 3.14
C LYS A 63 1.52 12.88 2.34
N ASP A 64 0.92 12.92 1.15
CA ASP A 64 0.87 14.12 0.32
C ASP A 64 0.11 15.25 1.05
N SER A 65 -1.04 14.95 1.66
CA SER A 65 -1.81 15.91 2.48
C SER A 65 -1.01 16.42 3.69
N ILE A 66 -0.29 15.54 4.41
CA ILE A 66 0.56 15.92 5.55
C ILE A 66 1.56 16.97 5.13
N THR A 67 2.30 16.73 4.04
CA THR A 67 3.30 17.67 3.53
C THR A 67 2.66 19.02 3.17
N GLN A 68 1.48 19.01 2.54
CA GLN A 68 0.77 20.24 2.18
C GLN A 68 0.28 21.02 3.41
N TYR A 69 -0.31 20.33 4.40
CA TYR A 69 -0.80 20.96 5.62
C TYR A 69 0.34 21.51 6.49
N GLU A 70 1.45 20.78 6.61
CA GLU A 70 2.64 21.27 7.31
C GLU A 70 3.24 22.49 6.63
N ALA A 71 3.35 22.49 5.29
CA ALA A 71 3.79 23.66 4.52
C ALA A 71 2.87 24.88 4.72
N ALA A 72 1.58 24.64 4.92
CA ALA A 72 0.58 25.68 5.22
C ALA A 72 0.45 26.01 6.72
N GLN A 73 1.31 25.43 7.58
CA GLN A 73 1.26 25.58 9.05
C GLN A 73 -0.07 25.14 9.70
N ARG A 74 -0.84 24.27 9.03
CA ARG A 74 -2.09 23.66 9.53
C ARG A 74 -1.82 22.34 10.23
N PHE A 75 -1.07 22.39 11.33
CA PHE A 75 -0.60 21.20 12.04
C PHE A 75 -1.72 20.34 12.64
N ASP A 76 -2.86 20.94 12.95
CA ASP A 76 -4.08 20.24 13.36
C ASP A 76 -4.55 19.26 12.27
N LEU A 77 -4.61 19.70 11.02
CA LEU A 77 -4.99 18.88 9.87
C LEU A 77 -3.91 17.85 9.56
N ALA A 78 -2.63 18.23 9.62
CA ALA A 78 -1.52 17.29 9.44
C ALA A 78 -1.54 16.15 10.48
N ASN A 79 -1.88 16.45 11.73
CA ASN A 79 -1.96 15.44 12.78
C ASN A 79 -3.13 14.47 12.56
N ASN A 80 -4.29 14.95 12.06
CA ASN A 80 -5.39 14.07 11.68
C ASN A 80 -4.97 13.08 10.59
N GLU A 81 -4.26 13.53 9.56
CA GLU A 81 -3.74 12.66 8.51
C GLU A 81 -2.69 11.67 9.04
N LYS A 82 -1.83 12.08 9.98
CA LYS A 82 -0.86 11.18 10.64
C LYS A 82 -1.55 10.08 11.44
N ASP A 83 -2.64 10.40 12.12
CA ASP A 83 -3.46 9.41 12.83
C ASP A 83 -4.07 8.39 11.85
N GLU A 84 -4.60 8.85 10.70
CA GLU A 84 -5.08 7.95 9.64
C GLU A 84 -3.96 7.04 9.10
N VAL A 85 -2.77 7.61 8.86
CA VAL A 85 -1.60 6.83 8.41
C VAL A 85 -1.27 5.72 9.38
N LEU A 86 -1.31 5.98 10.69
CA LEU A 86 -1.03 4.98 11.71
C LEU A 86 -2.04 3.84 11.67
N VAL A 87 -3.33 4.15 11.56
CA VAL A 87 -4.40 3.13 11.48
C VAL A 87 -4.26 2.29 10.21
N LEU A 88 -4.08 2.92 9.05
CA LEU A 88 -3.96 2.24 7.76
C LEU A 88 -2.70 1.37 7.69
N SER A 89 -1.58 1.86 8.25
CA SER A 89 -0.31 1.12 8.26
C SER A 89 -0.36 -0.16 9.08
N ALA A 90 -1.28 -0.27 10.05
CA ALA A 90 -1.49 -1.49 10.84
C ALA A 90 -2.07 -2.66 10.00
N TYR A 91 -2.61 -2.38 8.81
CA TYR A 91 -3.09 -3.38 7.86
C TYR A 91 -2.07 -3.74 6.79
N MET A 92 -0.96 -3.01 6.71
CA MET A 92 0.08 -3.27 5.74
C MET A 92 1.05 -4.32 6.28
N PRO A 93 1.52 -5.26 5.44
CA PRO A 93 2.65 -6.09 5.81
C PRO A 93 3.89 -5.22 6.04
N LYS A 94 4.86 -5.77 6.80
CA LYS A 94 6.12 -5.08 7.07
C LYS A 94 6.76 -4.64 5.74
N PRO A 95 7.04 -3.34 5.56
CA PRO A 95 7.68 -2.87 4.35
C PRO A 95 9.10 -3.40 4.28
N PHE A 96 9.54 -3.70 3.07
CA PHE A 96 10.94 -3.97 2.81
C PHE A 96 11.75 -2.68 2.94
N ASN A 97 12.95 -2.81 3.48
CA ASN A 97 13.95 -1.76 3.39
C ASN A 97 14.58 -1.71 1.99
N GLU A 98 15.33 -0.66 1.71
CA GLU A 98 15.94 -0.44 0.40
C GLU A 98 16.92 -1.55 -0.02
N SER A 99 17.67 -2.13 0.93
CA SER A 99 18.58 -3.24 0.66
C SER A 99 17.82 -4.52 0.29
N GLU A 100 16.74 -4.83 1.02
CA GLU A 100 15.84 -5.95 0.72
C GLU A 100 15.19 -5.79 -0.66
N ILE A 101 14.72 -4.59 -1.00
CA ILE A 101 14.17 -4.28 -2.32
C ILE A 101 15.22 -4.49 -3.41
N ASN A 102 16.44 -3.98 -3.21
CA ASN A 102 17.52 -4.13 -4.19
C ASN A 102 17.92 -5.59 -4.40
N ALA A 103 17.97 -6.39 -3.34
CA ALA A 103 18.23 -7.83 -3.42
C ALA A 103 17.14 -8.55 -4.23
N LEU A 104 15.86 -8.30 -3.92
CA LEU A 104 14.72 -8.87 -4.65
C LEU A 104 14.76 -8.50 -6.13
N ILE A 105 15.12 -7.25 -6.46
CA ILE A 105 15.27 -6.81 -7.86
C ILE A 105 16.42 -7.58 -8.55
N SER A 106 17.58 -7.78 -7.90
CA SER A 106 18.67 -8.59 -8.48
C SER A 106 18.17 -9.99 -8.82
N GLU A 107 17.53 -10.63 -7.85
CA GLU A 107 17.02 -11.99 -7.99
C GLU A 107 16.00 -12.10 -9.12
N ALA A 108 15.07 -11.15 -9.19
CA ALA A 108 14.04 -11.14 -10.24
C ALA A 108 14.60 -10.89 -11.64
N ILE A 109 15.66 -10.09 -11.79
CA ILE A 109 16.35 -9.90 -13.08
C ILE A 109 16.97 -11.22 -13.55
N VAL A 110 17.64 -11.93 -12.65
CA VAL A 110 18.25 -13.24 -12.93
C VAL A 110 17.18 -14.29 -13.25
N GLU A 111 16.13 -14.35 -12.42
CA GLU A 111 15.00 -15.28 -12.58
C GLU A 111 14.25 -15.05 -13.91
N ALA A 112 14.08 -13.79 -14.31
CA ALA A 112 13.47 -13.43 -15.58
C ALA A 112 14.37 -13.70 -16.80
N GLY A 113 15.66 -13.96 -16.60
CA GLY A 113 16.66 -13.96 -17.68
C GLY A 113 16.71 -12.63 -18.43
N ALA A 114 16.46 -11.52 -17.72
CA ALA A 114 16.30 -10.21 -18.33
C ALA A 114 17.66 -9.64 -18.76
N VAL A 115 17.81 -9.36 -20.06
CA VAL A 115 19.07 -8.85 -20.65
C VAL A 115 18.93 -7.46 -21.26
N SER A 116 17.70 -6.94 -21.35
CA SER A 116 17.44 -5.62 -21.90
C SER A 116 16.23 -4.96 -21.24
N MET A 117 16.08 -3.65 -21.44
CA MET A 117 14.90 -2.91 -20.99
C MET A 117 13.57 -3.45 -21.52
N GLN A 118 13.58 -4.23 -22.62
CA GLN A 118 12.38 -4.89 -23.14
C GLN A 118 11.86 -5.98 -22.17
N ASP A 119 12.73 -6.54 -21.34
CA ASP A 119 12.40 -7.58 -20.36
C ASP A 119 11.90 -7.01 -19.03
N MET A 120 11.88 -5.68 -18.85
CA MET A 120 11.44 -5.02 -17.61
C MET A 120 10.04 -5.48 -17.17
N GLY A 121 9.14 -5.71 -18.12
CA GLY A 121 7.79 -6.22 -17.83
C GLY A 121 7.80 -7.60 -17.15
N LYS A 122 8.75 -8.48 -17.51
CA LYS A 122 8.92 -9.80 -16.89
C LYS A 122 9.41 -9.68 -15.45
N VAL A 123 10.41 -8.82 -15.23
CA VAL A 123 10.96 -8.53 -13.89
C VAL A 123 9.87 -8.00 -12.96
N ILE A 124 9.05 -7.06 -13.45
CA ILE A 124 7.91 -6.51 -12.69
C ILE A 124 6.89 -7.60 -12.37
N ALA A 125 6.58 -8.50 -13.31
CA ALA A 125 5.62 -9.58 -13.09
C ALA A 125 6.05 -10.52 -11.94
N ILE A 126 7.35 -10.84 -11.85
CA ILE A 126 7.92 -11.66 -10.77
C ILE A 126 7.88 -10.93 -9.41
N LEU A 127 8.19 -9.64 -9.42
CA LEU A 127 8.29 -8.83 -8.20
C LEU A 127 6.93 -8.44 -7.62
N LYS A 128 5.93 -8.20 -8.46
CA LYS A 128 4.60 -7.73 -8.04
C LYS A 128 4.01 -8.54 -6.88
N PRO A 129 3.90 -9.88 -6.91
CA PRO A 129 3.37 -10.64 -5.78
C PRO A 129 4.25 -10.58 -4.53
N LYS A 130 5.58 -10.44 -4.67
CA LYS A 130 6.52 -10.36 -3.54
C LYS A 130 6.44 -8.99 -2.85
N LEU A 131 6.20 -7.92 -3.61
CA LEU A 131 6.31 -6.53 -3.16
C LEU A 131 4.96 -5.84 -2.89
N THR A 132 3.83 -6.41 -3.31
CA THR A 132 2.51 -5.80 -3.10
C THR A 132 2.28 -5.51 -1.62
N GLY A 133 2.01 -4.24 -1.31
CA GLY A 133 1.83 -3.75 0.05
C GLY A 133 3.09 -3.73 0.93
N ARG A 134 4.26 -4.14 0.40
CA ARG A 134 5.55 -4.14 1.11
C ARG A 134 6.57 -3.18 0.50
N ALA A 135 6.34 -2.65 -0.70
CA ALA A 135 7.17 -1.63 -1.31
C ALA A 135 6.35 -0.73 -2.23
N ASP A 136 6.79 0.52 -2.40
CA ASP A 136 6.21 1.46 -3.36
C ASP A 136 6.58 1.03 -4.78
N MET A 137 5.60 0.54 -5.54
CA MET A 137 5.83 0.03 -6.89
C MET A 137 6.32 1.10 -7.87
N GLY A 138 6.04 2.38 -7.62
CA GLY A 138 6.60 3.50 -8.38
C GLY A 138 8.11 3.61 -8.16
N LYS A 139 8.57 3.54 -6.91
CA LYS A 139 10.01 3.54 -6.58
C LYS A 139 10.71 2.29 -7.10
N VAL A 140 10.09 1.12 -6.94
CA VAL A 140 10.63 -0.15 -7.45
C VAL A 140 10.85 -0.07 -8.96
N SER A 141 9.91 0.51 -9.71
CA SER A 141 10.03 0.67 -11.17
C SER A 141 11.22 1.55 -11.57
N ILE A 142 11.52 2.60 -10.79
CA ILE A 142 12.69 3.46 -11.01
C ILE A 142 13.99 2.66 -10.76
N LEU A 143 14.06 1.94 -9.63
CA LEU A 143 15.23 1.14 -9.27
C LEU A 143 15.53 0.01 -10.28
N ILE A 144 14.49 -0.67 -10.80
CA ILE A 144 14.66 -1.67 -11.85
C ILE A 144 15.28 -1.03 -13.09
N LYS A 145 14.76 0.12 -13.51
CA LYS A 145 15.26 0.84 -14.69
C LYS A 145 16.72 1.24 -14.50
N GLU A 146 17.09 1.80 -13.36
CA GLU A 146 18.48 2.17 -13.05
C GLU A 146 19.42 0.97 -13.16
N LYS A 147 18.99 -0.18 -12.64
CA LYS A 147 19.81 -1.40 -12.61
C LYS A 147 19.95 -2.09 -13.96
N MET A 148 18.98 -1.91 -14.86
CA MET A 148 18.96 -2.51 -16.19
C MET A 148 19.44 -1.55 -17.30
N SER A 149 19.72 -0.28 -16.98
CA SER A 149 20.24 0.71 -17.94
C SER A 149 21.77 0.74 -18.04
N ILE A 150 22.44 -0.26 -17.44
CA ILE A 150 23.90 -0.44 -17.44
C ILE A 150 24.27 -1.51 -18.47
#